data_AF-A0A6I1L271-F1
#
_entry.id   AF-A0A6I1L271-F1
#
_cell.length_a   1.000
_cell.length_b   1.000
_cell.length_c   1.000
_cell.angle_alpha   90.00
_cell.angle_beta   90.00
_cell.angle_gamma   90.00
#
_symmetry.space_group_name_H-M   'P 1'
#
loop_
_entity.id
_entity.type
_entity.pdbx_description
1 polymer ?
#
loop_
_entity_poly.entity_id
_entity_poly.type
_entity_poly.pdbx_seq_one_letter_code
_entity_poly.pdbx_strand_id
1 'polypeptide(L)'
;MFSFLLGNLAIIMDTPSKGQNRVIEPAPLNIDGFNVGSRLRAARQAKGLLIDDVAQRVGVSKSFISRFERDVVQASVATLLRVCEAIGIKPAELFSPPVTAFVPADQRTPISLGGEKMREYLIGGAGNEHMMALYSVIEPGGGSGTEPYTLKADTDMVHVQTGQLEMRVGDDVYLLKPGDTLTFPPSVPHTWRNPSADETCTALWVIVPPPS
;
A
#
# COMPACT_ATOMS: atom_id res chain seq x y z
N MET A 1 -68.32 11.13 -1.24
CA MET A 1 -68.96 12.46 -1.15
C MET A 1 -67.85 13.44 -0.74
N PHE A 2 -67.77 14.60 -1.43
CA PHE A 2 -66.73 15.66 -1.36
C PHE A 2 -65.43 15.34 -2.13
N SER A 3 -65.14 15.88 -3.33
CA SER A 3 -65.22 17.24 -3.92
C SER A 3 -63.97 18.11 -3.65
N PHE A 4 -63.17 18.23 -4.72
CA PHE A 4 -62.43 19.38 -5.25
C PHE A 4 -62.07 20.58 -4.34
N LEU A 5 -60.81 21.02 -4.48
CA LEU A 5 -60.50 22.42 -4.78
C LEU A 5 -59.24 22.52 -5.67
N LEU A 6 -59.49 22.99 -6.89
CA LEU A 6 -58.51 23.49 -7.86
C LEU A 6 -58.00 24.85 -7.40
N GLY A 7 -56.68 25.06 -7.48
CA GLY A 7 -56.06 26.38 -7.48
C GLY A 7 -55.44 26.62 -8.87
N ASN A 8 -55.92 27.66 -9.55
CA ASN A 8 -55.64 27.99 -10.94
C ASN A 8 -54.53 29.06 -11.04
N LEU A 9 -53.69 28.95 -12.08
CA LEU A 9 -53.16 30.04 -12.92
C LEU A 9 -52.00 30.94 -12.40
N ALA A 10 -50.82 30.82 -13.04
CA ALA A 10 -50.14 31.92 -13.75
C ALA A 10 -48.87 31.41 -14.47
N ILE A 11 -48.71 31.85 -15.73
CA ILE A 11 -47.67 31.51 -16.69
C ILE A 11 -46.43 32.39 -16.45
N ILE A 12 -45.23 31.81 -16.48
CA ILE A 12 -44.02 32.49 -16.97
C ILE A 12 -43.32 31.53 -17.92
N MET A 13 -43.54 31.74 -19.22
CA MET A 13 -42.64 31.23 -20.26
C MET A 13 -41.35 32.06 -20.17
N ASP A 14 -40.33 31.49 -19.53
CA ASP A 14 -39.01 32.09 -19.53
C ASP A 14 -38.36 31.80 -20.89
N THR A 15 -38.11 32.85 -21.65
CA THR A 15 -37.33 32.81 -22.89
C THR A 15 -35.96 32.17 -22.65
N PRO A 16 -35.40 31.36 -23.58
CA PRO A 16 -34.08 30.79 -23.39
C PRO A 16 -33.02 31.92 -23.39
N SER A 17 -32.49 32.21 -22.20
CA SER A 17 -31.32 33.05 -21.99
C SER A 17 -30.13 32.48 -22.79
N LYS A 18 -29.55 33.33 -23.64
CA LYS A 18 -28.39 33.04 -24.48
C LYS A 18 -27.25 32.36 -23.70
N GLY A 19 -26.65 31.36 -24.36
CA GLY A 19 -25.61 30.50 -23.82
C GLY A 19 -24.48 31.25 -23.13
N GLN A 20 -24.39 31.08 -21.81
CA GLN A 20 -23.11 31.13 -21.12
C GLN A 20 -22.50 29.74 -21.24
N ASN A 21 -21.38 29.68 -21.94
CA ASN A 21 -20.49 28.52 -21.93
C ASN A 21 -19.91 28.41 -20.50
N ARG A 22 -20.70 27.85 -19.57
CA ARG A 22 -20.19 27.51 -18.24
C ARG A 22 -19.17 26.42 -18.46
N VAL A 23 -17.90 26.74 -18.22
CA VAL A 23 -16.88 25.73 -17.94
C VAL A 23 -17.43 24.94 -16.77
N ILE A 24 -17.96 23.74 -17.04
CA ILE A 24 -18.34 22.80 -15.99
C ILE A 24 -17.01 22.32 -15.42
N GLU A 25 -16.56 22.95 -14.34
CA GLU A 25 -15.48 22.36 -13.55
C GLU A 25 -15.97 20.98 -13.10
N PRO A 26 -15.24 19.89 -13.41
CA PRO A 26 -15.71 18.57 -13.04
C PRO A 26 -15.81 18.50 -11.52
N ALA A 27 -16.99 18.16 -11.02
CA ALA A 27 -17.21 17.95 -9.61
C ALA A 27 -16.15 16.95 -9.06
N PRO A 28 -15.62 17.18 -7.84
CA PRO A 28 -14.66 16.28 -7.24
C PRO A 28 -15.25 14.86 -7.18
N LEU A 29 -14.45 13.86 -7.55
CA LEU A 29 -14.84 12.46 -7.46
C LEU A 29 -14.94 12.12 -5.96
N ASN A 30 -16.12 11.74 -5.47
CA ASN A 30 -16.25 11.28 -4.10
C ASN A 30 -15.65 9.87 -3.98
N ILE A 31 -14.48 9.79 -3.35
CA ILE A 31 -13.63 8.60 -3.21
C ILE A 31 -13.42 8.19 -1.75
N ASP A 32 -14.32 8.63 -0.87
CA ASP A 32 -14.24 8.39 0.56
C ASP A 32 -14.06 6.88 0.84
N GLY A 33 -12.96 6.53 1.52
CA GLY A 33 -12.64 5.16 1.95
C GLY A 33 -11.56 4.40 1.14
N PHE A 34 -11.14 4.88 -0.04
CA PHE A 34 -10.17 4.15 -0.88
C PHE A 34 -8.71 4.61 -0.76
N ASN A 35 -8.43 5.71 -0.03
CA ASN A 35 -7.09 6.33 0.08
C ASN A 35 -6.38 6.41 -1.29
N VAL A 36 -7.04 7.03 -2.27
CA VAL A 36 -6.59 7.07 -3.67
C VAL A 36 -5.22 7.72 -3.79
N GLY A 37 -4.98 8.79 -3.02
CA GLY A 37 -3.71 9.48 -2.96
C GLY A 37 -2.57 8.57 -2.54
N SER A 38 -2.75 7.84 -1.43
CA SER A 38 -1.70 6.92 -0.95
C SER A 38 -1.43 5.78 -1.93
N ARG A 39 -2.46 5.26 -2.60
CA ARG A 39 -2.31 4.24 -3.65
C ARG A 39 -1.56 4.76 -4.88
N LEU A 40 -1.84 6.00 -5.31
CA LEU A 40 -1.09 6.67 -6.37
C LEU A 40 0.38 6.85 -5.98
N ARG A 41 0.63 7.26 -4.73
CA ARG A 41 1.98 7.41 -4.20
C ARG A 41 2.75 6.10 -4.24
N ALA A 42 2.16 5.03 -3.72
CA ALA A 42 2.76 3.70 -3.70
C ALA A 42 3.11 3.23 -5.13
N ALA A 43 2.16 3.36 -6.07
CA ALA A 43 2.39 3.02 -7.47
C ALA A 43 3.51 3.85 -8.12
N ARG A 44 3.59 5.16 -7.82
CA ARG A 44 4.67 6.03 -8.29
C ARG A 44 6.03 5.59 -7.75
N GLN A 45 6.12 5.31 -6.45
CA GLN A 45 7.36 4.89 -5.78
C GLN A 45 7.85 3.53 -6.27
N ALA A 46 6.94 2.56 -6.45
CA ALA A 46 7.27 1.24 -6.98
C ALA A 46 7.90 1.31 -8.38
N LYS A 47 7.52 2.31 -9.19
CA LYS A 47 8.09 2.55 -10.52
C LYS A 47 9.30 3.49 -10.53
N GLY A 48 9.79 3.91 -9.35
CA GLY A 48 10.94 4.80 -9.23
C GLY A 48 10.75 6.19 -9.82
N LEU A 49 9.51 6.64 -10.03
CA LEU A 49 9.21 7.93 -10.65
C LEU A 49 9.34 9.07 -9.63
N LEU A 50 10.03 10.16 -10.00
CA LEU A 50 10.08 11.34 -9.15
C LEU A 50 8.74 12.08 -9.22
N ILE A 51 8.43 12.77 -8.12
CA ILE A 51 7.20 13.56 -8.04
C ILE A 51 7.16 14.70 -9.07
N ASP A 52 8.33 15.29 -9.39
CA ASP A 52 8.46 16.35 -10.39
C ASP A 52 8.19 15.83 -11.81
N ASP A 53 8.62 14.60 -12.11
CA ASP A 53 8.37 13.98 -13.42
C ASP A 53 6.87 13.78 -13.64
N VAL A 54 6.16 13.30 -12.61
CA VAL A 54 4.70 13.11 -12.68
C VAL A 54 3.99 14.45 -12.79
N ALA A 55 4.40 15.45 -12.00
CA ALA A 55 3.83 16.79 -12.05
C ALA A 55 3.99 17.42 -13.45
N GLN A 56 5.16 17.27 -14.07
CA GLN A 56 5.44 17.79 -15.41
C GLN A 56 4.62 17.06 -16.48
N ARG A 57 4.55 15.73 -16.46
CA ARG A 57 3.75 14.94 -17.41
C ARG A 57 2.26 15.24 -17.33
N VAL A 58 1.76 15.47 -16.12
CA VAL A 58 0.35 15.79 -15.88
C VAL A 58 0.06 17.28 -16.14
N GLY A 59 1.06 18.16 -16.08
CA GLY A 59 0.87 19.61 -16.24
C GLY A 59 0.24 20.27 -15.00
N VAL A 60 0.66 19.85 -13.81
CA VAL A 60 0.23 20.41 -12.52
C VAL A 60 1.45 20.75 -11.65
N SER A 61 1.25 21.47 -10.55
CA SER A 61 2.37 21.79 -9.65
C SER A 61 2.84 20.56 -8.85
N LYS A 62 4.14 20.51 -8.53
CA LYS A 62 4.71 19.54 -7.59
C LYS A 62 3.94 19.49 -6.26
N SER A 63 3.61 20.67 -5.73
CA SER A 63 2.84 20.81 -4.48
C SER A 63 1.44 20.21 -4.59
N PHE A 64 0.81 20.27 -5.76
CA PHE A 64 -0.47 19.63 -6.01
C PHE A 64 -0.34 18.10 -5.95
N ILE A 65 0.61 17.49 -6.68
CA ILE A 65 0.84 16.04 -6.62
C ILE A 65 1.17 15.59 -5.20
N SER A 66 2.02 16.33 -4.48
CA SER A 66 2.40 15.98 -3.10
C SER A 66 1.23 16.00 -2.13
N ARG A 67 0.30 16.95 -2.28
CA ARG A 67 -0.91 17.01 -1.47
C ARG A 67 -1.91 15.94 -1.90
N PHE A 68 -2.00 15.67 -3.20
CA PHE A 68 -2.93 14.68 -3.73
C PHE A 68 -2.53 13.27 -3.29
N GLU A 69 -1.25 12.93 -3.35
CA GLU A 69 -0.66 11.66 -2.87
C GLU A 69 -0.80 11.41 -1.36
N ARG A 70 -1.18 12.43 -0.59
CA ARG A 70 -1.43 12.35 0.85
C ARG A 70 -2.91 12.50 1.19
N ASP A 71 -3.79 12.45 0.18
CA ASP A 71 -5.23 12.65 0.31
C ASP A 71 -5.60 14.01 0.96
N VAL A 72 -4.72 15.03 0.86
CA VAL A 72 -4.92 16.39 1.41
C VAL A 72 -5.71 17.29 0.45
N VAL A 73 -5.77 16.92 -0.83
CA VAL A 73 -6.62 17.57 -1.84
C VAL A 73 -7.29 16.51 -2.68
N GLN A 74 -8.50 16.81 -3.17
CA GLN A 74 -9.12 16.02 -4.22
C GLN A 74 -8.78 16.59 -5.59
N ALA A 75 -8.78 15.72 -6.59
CA ALA A 75 -8.58 16.07 -7.98
C ALA A 75 -9.86 15.81 -8.79
N SER A 76 -10.02 16.51 -9.91
CA SER A 76 -11.05 16.13 -10.88
C SER A 76 -10.76 14.75 -11.46
N VAL A 77 -11.79 14.04 -11.94
CA VAL A 77 -11.64 12.74 -12.63
C VAL A 77 -10.62 12.83 -13.76
N ALA A 78 -10.69 13.87 -14.57
CA ALA A 78 -9.73 14.09 -15.66
C ALA A 78 -8.28 14.23 -15.16
N THR A 79 -8.08 14.82 -13.99
CA THR A 79 -6.74 14.92 -13.40
C THR A 79 -6.28 13.59 -12.82
N LEU A 80 -7.15 12.86 -12.12
CA LEU A 80 -6.86 11.51 -11.66
C LEU A 80 -6.43 10.60 -12.82
N LEU A 81 -7.20 10.57 -13.91
CA LEU A 81 -6.89 9.76 -15.10
C LEU A 81 -5.51 10.09 -15.70
N ARG A 82 -5.18 11.39 -15.82
CA ARG A 82 -3.86 11.83 -16.29
C ARG A 82 -2.74 11.43 -15.33
N VAL A 83 -2.97 11.45 -14.02
CA VAL A 83 -1.97 10.97 -13.04
C VAL A 83 -1.79 9.46 -13.15
N CYS A 84 -2.87 8.69 -13.29
CA CYS A 84 -2.80 7.24 -13.53
C CYS A 84 -2.01 6.90 -14.79
N GLU A 85 -2.28 7.60 -15.89
CA GLU A 85 -1.52 7.48 -17.15
C GLU A 85 -0.05 7.91 -16.95
N ALA A 86 0.14 9.03 -16.24
CA ALA A 86 1.38 9.53 -15.63
C ALA A 86 2.33 8.43 -15.11
N ILE A 87 1.75 7.62 -14.25
CA ILE A 87 2.38 6.54 -13.49
C ILE A 87 2.33 5.22 -14.29
N GLY A 88 1.39 5.06 -15.22
CA GLY A 88 1.17 3.85 -16.02
C GLY A 88 0.37 2.77 -15.28
N ILE A 89 -0.65 3.15 -14.52
CA ILE A 89 -1.60 2.22 -13.87
C ILE A 89 -3.00 2.43 -14.43
N LYS A 90 -3.87 1.43 -14.37
CA LYS A 90 -5.29 1.61 -14.71
C LYS A 90 -6.01 2.24 -13.51
N PRO A 91 -6.95 3.18 -13.72
CA PRO A 91 -7.73 3.77 -12.64
C PRO A 91 -8.45 2.74 -11.75
N ALA A 92 -8.89 1.62 -12.34
CA ALA A 92 -9.53 0.53 -11.61
C ALA A 92 -8.65 -0.04 -10.48
N GLU A 93 -7.32 -0.07 -10.65
CA GLU A 93 -6.36 -0.58 -9.66
C GLU A 93 -6.40 0.25 -8.36
N LEU A 94 -6.75 1.54 -8.45
CA LEU A 94 -6.89 2.41 -7.27
C LEU A 94 -8.12 2.08 -6.43
N PHE A 95 -9.11 1.42 -7.02
CA PHE A 95 -10.38 1.08 -6.36
C PHE A 95 -10.53 -0.42 -6.13
N SER A 96 -9.56 -1.23 -6.54
CA SER A 96 -9.54 -2.66 -6.23
C SER A 96 -9.49 -2.84 -4.71
N PRO A 97 -10.54 -3.39 -4.08
CA PRO A 97 -10.46 -3.73 -2.67
C PRO A 97 -9.43 -4.85 -2.49
N PRO A 98 -8.76 -4.91 -1.32
CA PRO A 98 -7.96 -6.09 -0.99
C PRO A 98 -8.86 -7.32 -1.09
N VAL A 99 -8.37 -8.34 -1.81
CA VAL A 99 -9.10 -9.60 -1.96
C VAL A 99 -8.94 -10.40 -0.66
N THR A 100 -10.04 -10.98 -0.18
CA THR A 100 -9.99 -11.91 0.96
C THR A 100 -9.11 -13.10 0.60
N ALA A 101 -7.98 -13.25 1.29
CA ALA A 101 -7.10 -14.40 1.19
C ALA A 101 -7.26 -15.28 2.42
N PHE A 102 -7.59 -16.56 2.21
CA PHE A 102 -7.52 -17.60 3.23
C PHE A 102 -6.44 -18.59 2.82
N VAL A 103 -5.37 -18.68 3.61
CA VAL A 103 -4.23 -19.57 3.37
C VAL A 103 -4.14 -20.58 4.51
N PRO A 104 -4.65 -21.81 4.35
CA PRO A 104 -4.48 -22.88 5.32
C PRO A 104 -3.00 -23.15 5.63
N ALA A 105 -2.69 -23.55 6.86
CA ALA A 105 -1.30 -23.73 7.31
C ALA A 105 -0.53 -24.80 6.52
N ASP A 106 -1.23 -25.81 6.02
CA ASP A 106 -0.72 -26.91 5.19
C ASP A 106 -0.67 -26.58 3.69
N GLN A 107 -1.22 -25.43 3.29
CA GLN A 107 -1.28 -24.97 1.89
C GLN A 107 -0.49 -23.68 1.64
N ARG A 108 0.33 -23.26 2.60
CA ARG A 108 1.14 -22.05 2.45
C ARG A 108 2.12 -22.22 1.30
N THR A 109 2.27 -21.18 0.48
CA THR A 109 3.17 -21.20 -0.66
C THR A 109 4.62 -21.05 -0.18
N PRO A 110 5.52 -22.03 -0.40
CA PRO A 110 6.92 -21.86 -0.06
C PRO A 110 7.54 -20.73 -0.88
N ILE A 111 8.42 -19.96 -0.25
CA ILE A 111 9.22 -18.93 -0.91
C ILE A 111 10.65 -19.01 -0.39
N SER A 112 11.61 -18.53 -1.18
CA SER A 112 12.98 -18.35 -0.73
C SER A 112 13.44 -16.95 -1.10
N LEU A 113 13.72 -16.14 -0.07
CA LEU A 113 14.28 -14.80 -0.21
C LEU A 113 15.80 -14.78 0.05
N GLY A 114 16.47 -15.93 -0.04
CA GLY A 114 17.92 -16.05 0.09
C GLY A 114 18.45 -16.34 1.50
N GLY A 115 17.58 -16.62 2.47
CA GLY A 115 17.99 -17.01 3.81
C GLY A 115 18.59 -18.43 3.90
N GLU A 116 19.40 -18.65 4.94
CA GLU A 116 20.13 -19.88 5.20
C GLU A 116 19.50 -20.69 6.36
N LYS A 117 19.51 -22.03 6.24
CA LYS A 117 18.98 -22.99 7.25
C LYS A 117 17.58 -22.61 7.76
N MET A 118 16.66 -22.46 6.82
CA MET A 118 15.32 -22.02 7.14
C MET A 118 14.32 -22.37 6.03
N ARG A 119 13.04 -22.24 6.37
CA ARG A 119 11.92 -22.34 5.42
C ARG A 119 11.01 -21.14 5.59
N GLU A 120 10.60 -20.54 4.48
CA GLU A 120 9.62 -19.44 4.48
C GLU A 120 8.41 -19.78 3.66
N TYR A 121 7.29 -19.18 4.06
CA TYR A 121 6.02 -19.37 3.41
C TYR A 121 5.25 -18.05 3.32
N LEU A 122 4.66 -17.78 2.15
CA LEU A 122 3.67 -16.71 1.99
C LEU A 122 2.37 -17.11 2.71
N ILE A 123 1.91 -16.23 3.60
CA ILE A 123 0.67 -16.44 4.36
C ILE A 123 -0.38 -15.34 4.12
N GLY A 124 -0.01 -14.24 3.46
CA GLY A 124 -0.91 -13.13 3.11
C GLY A 124 -1.70 -13.30 1.80
N GLY A 125 -1.57 -14.46 1.15
CA GLY A 125 -2.05 -14.72 -0.21
C GLY A 125 -1.00 -14.37 -1.28
N ALA A 126 -0.78 -15.27 -2.23
CA ALA A 126 0.11 -14.99 -3.36
C ALA A 126 -0.45 -13.85 -4.23
N GLY A 127 0.39 -12.90 -4.62
CA GLY A 127 -0.01 -11.75 -5.43
C GLY A 127 -0.72 -10.63 -4.66
N ASN A 128 -0.65 -10.61 -3.33
CA ASN A 128 -1.13 -9.47 -2.54
C ASN A 128 -0.23 -8.25 -2.80
N GLU A 129 -0.80 -7.20 -3.41
CA GLU A 129 -0.08 -5.98 -3.79
C GLU A 129 0.02 -4.95 -2.65
N HIS A 130 -0.66 -5.18 -1.53
CA HIS A 130 -0.72 -4.23 -0.40
C HIS A 130 0.25 -4.58 0.71
N MET A 131 0.49 -5.87 0.94
CA MET A 131 1.45 -6.36 1.92
C MET A 131 1.98 -7.74 1.55
N MET A 132 3.23 -8.01 1.92
CA MET A 132 3.78 -9.36 1.92
C MET A 132 3.82 -9.85 3.37
N ALA A 133 3.16 -10.97 3.66
CA ALA A 133 3.22 -11.61 4.97
C ALA A 133 3.89 -12.98 4.86
N LEU A 134 4.92 -13.21 5.69
CA LEU A 134 5.75 -14.41 5.68
C LEU A 134 5.69 -15.12 7.02
N TYR A 135 5.64 -16.45 6.98
CA TYR A 135 5.90 -17.30 8.12
C TYR A 135 7.25 -17.99 7.93
N SER A 136 8.19 -17.75 8.83
CA SER A 136 9.55 -18.29 8.74
C SER A 136 9.79 -19.29 9.87
N VAL A 137 10.36 -20.45 9.52
CA VAL A 137 10.89 -21.45 10.45
C VAL A 137 12.41 -21.43 10.28
N ILE A 138 13.11 -20.96 11.31
CA ILE A 138 14.53 -20.65 11.27
C ILE A 138 15.26 -21.62 12.19
N GLU A 139 16.04 -22.52 11.62
CA GLU A 139 16.79 -23.54 12.37
C GLU A 139 17.90 -22.87 13.21
N PRO A 140 18.49 -23.59 14.19
CA PRO A 140 19.64 -23.09 14.94
C PRO A 140 20.77 -22.58 14.05
N GLY A 141 21.19 -21.33 14.28
CA GLY A 141 22.19 -20.65 13.46
C GLY A 141 21.75 -20.30 12.03
N GLY A 142 20.46 -20.45 11.69
CA GLY A 142 19.88 -19.94 10.45
C GLY A 142 19.63 -18.44 10.48
N GLY A 143 19.45 -17.82 9.31
CA GLY A 143 19.31 -16.36 9.23
C GLY A 143 19.33 -15.82 7.80
N SER A 144 19.41 -14.50 7.66
CA SER A 144 19.51 -13.81 6.37
C SER A 144 20.91 -13.87 5.73
N GLY A 145 21.84 -14.66 6.28
CA GLY A 145 23.26 -14.61 5.93
C GLY A 145 24.04 -13.54 6.70
N THR A 146 25.29 -13.30 6.28
CA THR A 146 26.22 -12.39 6.98
C THR A 146 26.25 -10.97 6.41
N GLU A 147 25.82 -10.79 5.16
CA GLU A 147 25.81 -9.49 4.49
C GLU A 147 24.50 -8.74 4.80
N PRO A 148 24.56 -7.47 5.25
CA PRO A 148 23.38 -6.63 5.39
C PRO A 148 22.70 -6.37 4.05
N TYR A 149 21.36 -6.33 4.08
CA TYR A 149 20.55 -6.02 2.91
C TYR A 149 19.55 -4.90 3.22
N THR A 150 18.95 -4.36 2.15
CA THR A 150 17.87 -3.37 2.21
C THR A 150 16.74 -3.80 1.29
N LEU A 151 15.50 -3.47 1.65
CA LEU A 151 14.34 -3.70 0.79
C LEU A 151 13.71 -2.38 0.37
N LYS A 152 13.15 -2.36 -0.84
CA LYS A 152 12.30 -1.27 -1.33
C LYS A 152 10.89 -1.45 -0.77
N ALA A 153 10.72 -1.13 0.50
CA ALA A 153 9.45 -1.09 1.20
C ALA A 153 9.45 0.06 2.21
N ASP A 154 8.26 0.49 2.64
CA ASP A 154 8.12 1.60 3.58
C ASP A 154 8.31 1.12 5.03
N THR A 155 7.87 -0.10 5.35
CA THR A 155 7.94 -0.67 6.70
C THR A 155 8.04 -2.18 6.65
N ASP A 156 8.85 -2.75 7.54
CA ASP A 156 8.88 -4.18 7.85
C ASP A 156 8.62 -4.37 9.34
N MET A 157 7.94 -5.45 9.68
CA MET A 157 7.61 -5.84 11.04
C MET A 157 7.88 -7.33 11.20
N VAL A 158 8.69 -7.69 12.19
CA VAL A 158 8.86 -9.07 12.62
C VAL A 158 8.27 -9.29 14.00
N HIS A 159 7.53 -10.38 14.16
CA HIS A 159 7.00 -10.83 15.44
C HIS A 159 7.47 -12.26 15.73
N VAL A 160 8.10 -12.47 16.88
CA VAL A 160 8.63 -13.80 17.26
C VAL A 160 7.53 -14.60 17.95
N GLN A 161 7.22 -15.77 17.41
CA GLN A 161 6.21 -16.68 17.96
C GLN A 161 6.82 -17.70 18.92
N THR A 162 7.96 -18.29 18.56
CA THR A 162 8.73 -19.23 19.39
C THR A 162 10.23 -19.05 19.19
N GLY A 163 11.06 -19.48 20.14
CA GLY A 163 12.51 -19.33 20.08
C GLY A 163 12.96 -17.87 20.22
N GLN A 164 14.10 -17.52 19.62
CA GLN A 164 14.67 -16.17 19.68
C GLN A 164 15.20 -15.73 18.32
N LEU A 165 15.16 -14.42 18.07
CA LEU A 165 15.67 -13.81 16.85
C LEU A 165 16.57 -12.63 17.22
N GLU A 166 17.83 -12.65 16.80
CA GLU A 166 18.68 -11.47 16.83
C GLU A 166 18.51 -10.70 15.52
N MET A 167 18.01 -9.47 15.61
CA MET A 167 17.93 -8.51 14.52
C MET A 167 19.06 -7.49 14.66
N ARG A 168 19.71 -7.14 13.56
CA ARG A 168 20.60 -5.98 13.46
C ARG A 168 20.00 -5.00 12.47
N VAL A 169 19.83 -3.75 12.86
CA VAL A 169 19.26 -2.69 12.01
C VAL A 169 20.15 -1.46 12.16
N GLY A 170 20.92 -1.12 11.13
CA GLY A 170 21.99 -0.15 11.25
C GLY A 170 23.03 -0.62 12.27
N ASP A 171 23.31 0.21 13.26
CA ASP A 171 24.28 -0.09 14.33
C ASP A 171 23.64 -0.77 15.55
N ASP A 172 22.31 -0.84 15.60
CA ASP A 172 21.57 -1.38 16.73
C ASP A 172 21.36 -2.89 16.61
N VAL A 173 21.41 -3.58 17.75
CA VAL A 173 21.18 -5.02 17.88
C VAL A 173 20.03 -5.27 18.84
N TYR A 174 19.05 -6.05 18.40
CA TYR A 174 17.84 -6.40 19.15
C TYR A 174 17.73 -7.91 19.28
N LEU A 175 17.69 -8.43 20.51
CA LEU A 175 17.39 -9.84 20.76
C LEU A 175 15.91 -9.99 21.14
N LEU A 176 15.11 -10.44 20.18
CA LEU A 176 13.67 -10.62 20.32
C LEU A 176 13.36 -12.00 20.90
N LYS A 177 12.43 -12.03 21.86
CA LYS A 177 11.90 -13.24 22.52
C LYS A 177 10.46 -13.50 22.07
N PRO A 178 9.87 -14.66 22.40
CA PRO A 178 8.49 -14.95 22.05
C PRO A 178 7.54 -13.87 22.57
N GLY A 179 6.71 -13.32 21.68
CA GLY A 179 5.80 -12.22 21.96
C GLY A 179 6.36 -10.84 21.60
N ASP A 180 7.67 -10.69 21.42
CA ASP A 180 8.27 -9.42 21.03
C ASP A 180 8.04 -9.13 19.54
N THR A 181 7.94 -7.84 19.22
CA THR A 181 7.78 -7.32 17.87
C THR A 181 8.79 -6.22 17.63
N LEU A 182 9.45 -6.25 16.46
CA LEU A 182 10.27 -5.14 15.98
C LEU A 182 9.69 -4.62 14.67
N THR A 183 9.42 -3.31 14.61
CA THR A 183 9.02 -2.61 13.39
C THR A 183 10.12 -1.64 13.00
N PHE A 184 10.58 -1.69 11.75
CA PHE A 184 11.74 -0.92 11.31
C PHE A 184 11.60 -0.49 9.83
N PRO A 185 12.29 0.58 9.41
CA PRO A 185 12.38 0.96 8.00
C PRO A 185 13.36 0.03 7.28
N PRO A 186 12.90 -0.82 6.33
CA PRO A 186 13.76 -1.81 5.68
C PRO A 186 14.72 -1.19 4.64
N SER A 187 14.65 0.13 4.45
CA SER A 187 15.66 0.93 3.75
C SER A 187 16.95 1.11 4.55
N VAL A 188 16.93 0.83 5.86
CA VAL A 188 18.14 0.76 6.69
C VAL A 188 18.76 -0.63 6.54
N PRO A 189 20.09 -0.75 6.31
CA PRO A 189 20.76 -2.03 6.22
C PRO A 189 20.50 -2.90 7.46
N HIS A 190 20.06 -4.14 7.24
CA HIS A 190 19.73 -5.06 8.32
C HIS A 190 20.14 -6.50 8.02
N THR A 191 20.33 -7.26 9.10
CA THR A 191 20.49 -8.72 9.09
C THR A 191 19.73 -9.33 10.24
N TRP A 192 19.50 -10.64 10.18
CA TRP A 192 18.91 -11.36 11.29
C TRP A 192 19.36 -12.81 11.33
N ARG A 193 19.36 -13.38 12.53
CA ARG A 193 19.63 -14.80 12.73
C ARG A 193 18.89 -15.35 13.94
N ASN A 194 18.63 -16.65 13.91
CA ASN A 194 18.37 -17.41 15.12
C ASN A 194 19.72 -17.64 15.85
N PRO A 195 19.97 -17.00 17.00
CA PRO A 195 21.25 -17.12 17.70
C PRO A 195 21.35 -18.43 18.50
N SER A 196 20.27 -19.20 18.60
CA SER A 196 20.25 -20.44 19.37
C SER A 196 21.13 -21.53 18.72
N ALA A 197 21.69 -22.38 19.57
CA ALA A 197 22.50 -23.53 19.17
C ALA A 197 21.65 -24.79 18.91
N ASP A 198 20.44 -24.87 19.46
CA ASP A 198 19.61 -26.08 19.47
C ASP A 198 18.11 -25.82 19.32
N GLU A 199 17.64 -24.59 19.55
CA GLU A 199 16.22 -24.23 19.45
C GLU A 199 15.86 -23.61 18.10
N THR A 200 14.76 -24.05 17.51
CA THR A 200 14.19 -23.44 16.29
C THR A 200 13.38 -22.20 16.62
N CYS A 201 13.59 -21.11 15.87
CA CYS A 201 12.80 -19.90 15.95
C CYS A 201 11.67 -19.91 14.91
N THR A 202 10.47 -19.47 15.30
CA THR A 202 9.39 -19.17 14.35
C THR A 202 9.01 -17.70 14.43
N ALA A 203 8.88 -17.07 13.27
CA ALA A 203 8.61 -15.64 13.16
C ALA A 203 7.60 -15.32 12.06
N LEU A 204 6.80 -14.28 12.30
CA LEU A 204 5.90 -13.67 11.33
C LEU A 204 6.51 -12.37 10.85
N TRP A 205 6.62 -12.20 9.54
CA TRP A 205 7.04 -10.95 8.91
C TRP A 205 5.86 -10.30 8.18
N VAL A 206 5.75 -8.98 8.24
CA VAL A 206 4.80 -8.20 7.46
C VAL A 206 5.53 -7.01 6.84
N ILE A 207 5.65 -7.03 5.53
CA ILE A 207 6.37 -6.03 4.73
C ILE A 207 5.35 -5.22 3.93
N VAL A 208 5.42 -3.89 4.04
CA VAL A 208 4.47 -2.96 3.41
C VAL A 208 5.20 -1.84 2.67
N PRO A 209 4.88 -1.60 1.38
CA PRO A 209 4.25 -2.55 0.46
C PRO A 209 5.15 -3.78 0.22
N PRO A 210 4.71 -4.80 -0.52
CA PRO A 210 5.60 -5.86 -0.99
C PRO A 210 6.83 -5.27 -1.70
N PRO A 211 8.05 -5.78 -1.45
CA PRO A 211 9.25 -5.32 -2.14
C PRO A 211 9.13 -5.50 -3.66
N SER A 212 9.53 -4.47 -4.42
CA SER A 212 9.56 -4.44 -5.89
C SER A 212 10.77 -5.14 -6.49
#